data_AF-A0A9R1AIF8-F1
#
_entry.id   AF-A0A9R1AIF8-F1
#
_cell.length_a   1.000
_cell.length_b   1.000
_cell.length_c   1.000
_cell.angle_alpha   90.00
_cell.angle_beta   90.00
_cell.angle_gamma   90.00
#
_symmetry.space_group_name_H-M   'P 1'
#
loop_
_entity.id
_entity.type
_entity.pdbx_description
1 polymer ?
#
loop_
_entity_poly.entity_id
_entity_poly.type
_entity_poly.pdbx_seq_one_letter_code
_entity_poly.pdbx_strand_id
1 'polypeptide(L)'
;MSSEQIGCSLADAASSSAYTHFLKTASRSPPSLHVIYINTSLETKARTHELVPTITCTSSNVVATILQAFAEIPDLNVWYGPDSYMGANIADLFKRMTIMSDEEITEIHPDHNRKTISSLLQRLHYYQVCLILYLLLC
;
A
#
# COMPACT_ATOMS: atom_id res chain seq x y z
N MET A 1 2.78 -32.74 -15.34
CA MET A 1 3.31 -32.14 -14.09
C MET A 1 3.96 -30.83 -14.49
N SER A 2 3.21 -29.71 -14.56
CA SER A 2 3.82 -28.43 -14.95
C SER A 2 4.66 -27.91 -13.78
N SER A 3 5.97 -27.93 -13.96
CA SER A 3 6.96 -27.27 -13.10
C SER A 3 7.07 -25.80 -13.47
N GLU A 4 5.94 -25.10 -13.63
CA GLU A 4 5.98 -23.65 -13.82
C GLU A 4 6.15 -23.02 -12.45
N GLN A 5 7.31 -22.38 -12.27
CA GLN A 5 7.60 -21.50 -11.15
C GLN A 5 6.66 -20.30 -11.26
N ILE A 6 5.45 -20.42 -10.73
CA ILE A 6 4.43 -19.36 -10.79
C ILE A 6 4.90 -18.21 -9.91
N GLY A 7 5.43 -17.17 -10.56
CA GLY A 7 5.56 -15.80 -10.06
C GLY A 7 6.58 -15.60 -8.95
N CYS A 8 7.36 -14.51 -9.05
CA CYS A 8 8.08 -13.97 -7.89
C CYS A 8 7.14 -13.98 -6.69
N SER A 9 7.45 -14.75 -5.64
CA SER A 9 6.58 -14.83 -4.48
C SER A 9 6.50 -13.44 -3.84
N LEU A 10 5.41 -13.15 -3.12
CA LEU A 10 5.32 -11.92 -2.32
C LEU A 10 6.53 -11.77 -1.37
N ALA A 11 7.10 -12.89 -0.92
CA ALA A 11 8.31 -12.92 -0.11
C ALA A 11 9.56 -12.48 -0.88
N ASP A 12 9.71 -12.89 -2.15
CA ASP A 12 10.82 -12.46 -3.02
C ASP A 12 10.72 -10.97 -3.33
N ALA A 13 9.51 -10.47 -3.62
CA ALA A 13 9.27 -9.04 -3.82
C ALA A 13 9.65 -8.24 -2.56
N ALA A 14 9.28 -8.73 -1.37
CA ALA A 14 9.57 -8.08 -0.09
C ALA A 14 11.06 -8.05 0.30
N SER A 15 11.87 -8.94 -0.28
CA SER A 15 13.32 -9.01 -0.04
C SER A 15 14.15 -8.34 -1.14
N SER A 16 13.49 -7.79 -2.17
CA SER A 16 14.16 -7.15 -3.30
C SER A 16 14.81 -5.81 -2.92
N SER A 17 15.89 -5.46 -3.63
CA SER A 17 16.55 -4.16 -3.52
C SER A 17 15.63 -3.01 -3.95
N ALA A 18 14.77 -3.25 -4.95
CA ALA A 18 13.77 -2.31 -5.41
C ALA A 18 12.74 -1.97 -4.31
N TYR A 19 12.24 -2.98 -3.59
CA TYR A 19 11.34 -2.75 -2.46
C TYR A 19 12.02 -2.03 -1.31
N THR A 20 13.28 -2.36 -1.02
CA THR A 20 14.08 -1.62 -0.03
C THR A 20 14.25 -0.15 -0.43
N HIS A 21 14.46 0.14 -1.72
CA HIS A 21 14.55 1.51 -2.22
C HIS A 21 13.22 2.25 -2.08
N PHE A 22 12.10 1.61 -2.41
CA PHE A 22 10.75 2.14 -2.20
C PHE A 22 10.54 2.57 -0.74
N LEU A 23 10.91 1.74 0.24
CA LEU A 23 10.81 2.07 1.67
C LEU A 23 11.79 3.17 2.11
N LYS A 24 12.98 3.24 1.52
CA LYS A 24 13.92 4.36 1.77
C LYS A 24 13.42 5.69 1.21
N THR A 25 12.64 5.67 0.14
CA THR A 25 11.95 6.87 -0.35
C THR A 25 10.85 7.27 0.63
N ALA A 26 10.06 6.30 1.11
CA ALA A 26 9.03 6.53 2.11
C ALA A 26 9.57 7.15 3.41
N SER A 27 10.72 6.69 3.91
CA SER A 27 11.33 7.20 5.15
C SER A 27 11.82 8.65 5.05
N ARG A 28 11.98 9.19 3.83
CA ARG A 28 12.40 10.57 3.58
C ARG A 28 11.23 11.56 3.49
N SER A 29 9.99 11.07 3.53
CA SER A 29 8.77 11.87 3.36
C SER A 29 7.86 11.82 4.60
N PRO A 30 8.35 12.10 5.83
CA PRO A 30 7.49 12.06 7.01
C PRO A 30 6.37 13.13 6.95
N PRO A 31 5.18 12.86 7.54
CA PRO A 31 4.79 11.60 8.16
C PRO A 31 4.53 10.52 7.11
N SER A 32 5.09 9.32 7.32
CA SER A 32 4.92 8.16 6.45
C SER A 32 4.49 6.95 7.25
N LEU A 33 3.49 6.23 6.74
CA LEU A 33 3.06 4.93 7.24
C LEU A 33 3.20 3.91 6.12
N HIS A 34 3.89 2.82 6.43
CA HIS A 34 3.96 1.67 5.57
C HIS A 34 2.85 0.66 5.96
N VAL A 35 2.11 0.18 4.97
CA VAL A 35 1.02 -0.79 5.14
C VAL A 35 1.38 -2.06 4.39
N ILE A 36 1.43 -3.18 5.12
CA ILE A 36 1.88 -4.47 4.59
C ILE A 36 0.86 -5.58 4.85
N TYR A 37 0.70 -6.46 3.87
CA TYR A 37 -0.17 -7.61 3.99
C TYR A 37 0.33 -8.60 5.05
N ILE A 38 -0.59 -9.20 5.82
CA ILE A 38 -0.26 -10.09 6.93
C ILE A 38 0.51 -11.34 6.47
N ASN A 39 0.24 -11.86 5.26
CA ASN A 39 0.91 -13.03 4.69
C ASN A 39 2.30 -12.69 4.12
N THR A 40 3.10 -11.95 4.90
CA THR A 40 4.51 -11.65 4.69
C THR A 40 5.33 -12.23 5.84
N SER A 41 6.65 -12.43 5.70
CA SER A 41 7.44 -13.00 6.79
C SER A 41 7.56 -12.03 7.97
N LEU A 42 7.78 -12.55 9.18
CA LEU A 42 8.04 -11.71 10.36
C LEU A 42 9.31 -10.87 10.20
N GLU A 43 10.36 -11.46 9.62
CA GLU A 43 11.63 -10.79 9.34
C GLU A 43 11.44 -9.57 8.41
N THR A 44 10.65 -9.73 7.34
CA THR A 44 10.30 -8.61 6.46
C THR A 44 9.61 -7.50 7.26
N LYS A 45 8.57 -7.84 8.04
CA LYS A 45 7.84 -6.84 8.84
C LYS A 45 8.74 -6.07 9.80
N ALA A 46 9.65 -6.77 10.48
CA ALA A 46 10.62 -6.13 11.38
C ALA A 46 11.53 -5.16 10.62
N ARG A 47 12.14 -5.61 9.52
CA ARG A 47 13.02 -4.77 8.69
C ARG A 47 12.30 -3.56 8.09
N THR A 48 11.06 -3.72 7.63
CA THR A 48 10.30 -2.58 7.10
C THR A 48 9.97 -1.59 8.21
N HIS A 49 9.61 -2.09 9.40
CA HIS A 49 9.25 -1.25 10.55
C HIS A 49 10.43 -0.42 11.06
N GLU A 50 11.65 -0.95 10.99
CA GLU A 50 12.88 -0.19 11.28
C GLU A 50 13.10 1.01 10.34
N LEU A 51 12.60 0.95 9.10
CA LEU A 51 12.76 2.02 8.12
C LEU A 51 11.61 3.04 8.16
N VAL A 52 10.38 2.55 8.27
CA VAL A 52 9.14 3.35 8.26
C VAL A 52 8.16 2.69 9.22
N PRO A 53 7.46 3.46 10.08
CA PRO A 53 6.37 2.90 10.90
C PRO A 53 5.47 2.02 10.05
N THR A 54 5.36 0.76 10.44
CA THR A 54 4.69 -0.28 9.63
C THR A 54 3.50 -0.84 10.39
N ILE A 55 2.34 -0.90 9.73
CA ILE A 55 1.14 -1.59 10.19
C ILE A 55 0.81 -2.78 9.28
N THR A 56 0.33 -3.86 9.87
CA THR A 56 -0.06 -5.08 9.14
C THR A 56 -1.57 -5.13 8.94
N CYS A 57 -2.01 -5.53 7.74
CA CYS A 57 -3.43 -5.65 7.42
C CYS A 57 -3.76 -6.97 6.68
N THR A 58 -5.04 -7.34 6.70
CA THR A 58 -5.64 -8.34 5.82
C THR A 58 -6.33 -7.65 4.65
N SER A 59 -6.85 -8.42 3.70
CA SER A 59 -7.59 -7.88 2.55
C SER A 59 -8.93 -7.29 2.99
N SER A 60 -9.49 -7.81 4.09
CA SER A 60 -10.77 -7.36 4.63
C SER A 60 -10.70 -6.05 5.40
N ASN A 61 -9.52 -5.66 5.92
CA ASN A 61 -9.40 -4.47 6.77
C ASN A 61 -8.44 -3.40 6.24
N VAL A 62 -7.74 -3.64 5.13
CA VAL A 62 -6.75 -2.69 4.60
C VAL A 62 -7.33 -1.31 4.33
N VAL A 63 -8.54 -1.23 3.77
CA VAL A 63 -9.20 0.05 3.46
C VAL A 63 -9.51 0.81 4.74
N ALA A 64 -10.18 0.17 5.70
CA ALA A 64 -10.50 0.76 7.00
C ALA A 64 -9.24 1.19 7.77
N THR A 65 -8.17 0.40 7.70
CA THR A 65 -6.88 0.71 8.34
C THR A 65 -6.25 1.96 7.75
N ILE A 66 -6.26 2.10 6.43
CA ILE A 66 -5.70 3.27 5.74
C ILE A 66 -6.52 4.53 6.06
N LEU A 67 -7.85 4.43 6.01
CA LEU A 67 -8.75 5.54 6.32
C LEU A 67 -8.57 6.00 7.77
N GLN A 68 -8.59 5.08 8.74
CA GLN A 68 -8.38 5.41 10.15
C GLN A 68 -7.03 6.10 10.38
N ALA A 69 -5.94 5.58 9.82
CA ALA A 69 -4.62 6.18 9.97
C ALA A 69 -4.55 7.59 9.35
N PHE A 70 -5.20 7.80 8.21
CA PHE A 70 -5.23 9.10 7.53
C PHE A 70 -6.13 10.11 8.24
N ALA A 71 -7.15 9.66 8.96
CA ALA A 71 -7.96 10.52 9.83
C ALA A 71 -7.18 10.95 11.09
N GLU A 72 -6.37 10.06 11.66
CA GLU A 72 -5.61 10.32 12.89
C GLU A 72 -4.34 11.15 12.68
N ILE A 73 -3.68 10.99 11.52
CA ILE A 73 -2.39 11.63 11.24
C ILE A 73 -2.55 12.61 10.06
N PRO A 74 -2.56 13.93 10.33
CA PRO A 74 -2.62 14.94 9.27
C PRO A 74 -1.48 14.80 8.27
N ASP A 75 -1.80 14.97 6.98
CA ASP A 75 -0.84 14.93 5.86
C ASP A 75 -0.04 13.62 5.71
N LEU A 76 -0.56 12.51 6.25
CA LEU A 76 0.08 11.20 6.17
C LEU A 76 0.34 10.74 4.73
N ASN A 77 1.58 10.33 4.43
CA ASN A 77 1.91 9.57 3.23
C ASN A 77 1.72 8.07 3.50
N VAL A 78 0.88 7.42 2.71
CA VAL A 78 0.57 5.99 2.86
C VAL A 78 1.34 5.22 1.81
N TRP A 79 2.14 4.25 2.25
CA TRP A 79 2.99 3.43 1.40
C TRP A 79 2.57 1.97 1.48
N TYR A 80 1.89 1.44 0.46
CA TYR A 80 1.41 0.06 0.43
C TYR A 80 2.38 -0.87 -0.32
N GLY A 81 2.69 -2.03 0.24
CA GLY A 81 3.49 -3.04 -0.46
C GLY A 81 3.73 -4.30 0.37
N PRO A 82 4.41 -5.32 -0.18
CA PRO A 82 4.98 -5.39 -1.54
C PRO A 82 3.97 -5.84 -2.62
N ASP A 83 2.71 -6.09 -2.27
CA ASP A 83 1.71 -6.58 -3.22
C ASP A 83 1.25 -5.47 -4.18
N SER A 84 1.85 -5.40 -5.37
CA SER A 84 1.48 -4.40 -6.39
C SER A 84 0.03 -4.51 -6.87
N TYR A 85 -0.51 -5.74 -6.92
CA TYR A 85 -1.88 -5.97 -7.39
C TYR A 85 -2.89 -5.42 -6.38
N MET A 86 -2.73 -5.74 -5.10
CA MET A 86 -3.58 -5.19 -4.06
C MET A 86 -3.40 -3.67 -3.94
N GLY A 87 -2.18 -3.15 -4.10
CA GLY A 87 -1.92 -1.71 -4.12
C GLY A 87 -2.70 -0.98 -5.22
N ALA A 88 -2.73 -1.55 -6.44
CA ALA A 88 -3.52 -1.01 -7.54
C ALA A 88 -5.03 -1.05 -7.26
N ASN A 89 -5.54 -2.12 -6.64
CA ASN A 89 -6.95 -2.23 -6.25
C ASN A 89 -7.35 -1.18 -5.20
N ILE A 90 -6.48 -0.91 -4.22
CA ILE A 90 -6.71 0.14 -3.20
C ILE A 90 -6.79 1.52 -3.87
N ALA A 91 -5.85 1.81 -4.78
CA ALA A 91 -5.84 3.08 -5.51
C ALA A 91 -7.09 3.25 -6.39
N ASP A 92 -7.52 2.20 -7.08
CA ASP A 92 -8.75 2.23 -7.90
C ASP A 92 -10.00 2.42 -7.03
N LEU A 93 -10.07 1.76 -5.87
CA LEU A 93 -11.17 1.95 -4.92
C LEU A 93 -11.26 3.40 -4.44
N PHE A 94 -10.16 3.99 -3.96
CA PHE A 94 -10.19 5.39 -3.52
C PHE A 94 -10.50 6.35 -4.67
N LYS A 95 -10.05 6.06 -5.88
CA LYS A 95 -10.44 6.82 -7.07
C LYS A 95 -11.95 6.77 -7.30
N ARG A 96 -12.60 5.61 -7.17
CA ARG A 96 -14.06 5.51 -7.24
C ARG A 96 -14.76 6.25 -6.11
N MET A 97 -14.19 6.24 -4.91
CA MET A 97 -14.72 7.03 -3.79
C MET A 97 -14.69 8.54 -4.06
N THR A 98 -13.79 9.06 -4.91
CA THR A 98 -13.80 10.49 -5.27
C THR A 98 -15.04 10.93 -6.09
N ILE A 99 -15.81 10.00 -6.64
CA ILE A 99 -17.05 10.31 -7.37
C ILE A 99 -18.33 9.97 -6.59
N MET A 100 -18.20 9.41 -5.38
CA MET A 100 -19.32 9.15 -4.46
C MET A 100 -19.80 10.44 -3.79
N SER A 101 -21.00 10.43 -3.21
CA SER A 101 -21.49 11.51 -2.36
C SER A 101 -20.77 11.51 -1.01
N ASP A 102 -20.79 12.64 -0.30
CA ASP A 102 -20.13 12.72 1.01
C ASP A 102 -20.86 11.85 2.05
N GLU A 103 -22.19 11.69 1.92
CA GLU A 103 -22.99 10.79 2.73
C GLU A 103 -22.57 9.32 2.54
N GLU A 104 -22.41 8.87 1.29
CA GLU A 104 -21.97 7.50 1.00
C GLU A 104 -20.55 7.23 1.53
N ILE A 105 -19.65 8.22 1.49
CA ILE A 105 -18.30 8.09 2.04
C ILE A 105 -18.34 8.03 3.58
N THR A 106 -19.21 8.83 4.21
CA THR A 106 -19.38 8.87 5.67
C THR A 106 -19.83 7.51 6.21
N GLU A 107 -20.68 6.78 5.48
CA GLU A 107 -21.10 5.41 5.84
C GLU A 107 -19.93 4.40 5.79
N ILE A 108 -18.89 4.66 4.98
CA ILE A 108 -17.68 3.85 4.96
C ILE A 108 -16.76 4.22 6.12
N HIS A 109 -16.54 5.52 6.34
CA HIS A 109 -15.74 6.04 7.44
C HIS A 109 -16.17 7.47 7.80
N PRO A 110 -16.57 7.75 9.06
CA PRO A 110 -17.23 9.00 9.43
C PRO A 110 -16.33 10.25 9.30
N ASP A 111 -15.01 10.09 9.43
CA ASP A 111 -14.05 11.20 9.35
C ASP A 111 -13.63 11.57 7.91
N HIS A 112 -14.33 11.04 6.90
CA HIS A 112 -13.96 11.25 5.50
C HIS A 112 -15.12 11.72 4.62
N ASN A 113 -14.72 12.48 3.60
CA ASN A 113 -15.57 12.99 2.55
C ASN A 113 -14.79 13.02 1.24
N ARG A 114 -15.39 13.49 0.15
CA ARG A 114 -14.75 13.51 -1.16
C ARG A 114 -13.41 14.26 -1.16
N LYS A 115 -13.31 15.35 -0.39
CA LYS A 115 -12.09 16.16 -0.29
C LYS A 115 -10.96 15.41 0.41
N THR A 116 -11.25 14.76 1.54
CA THR A 116 -10.22 14.00 2.27
C THR A 116 -9.76 12.78 1.48
N ILE A 117 -10.68 12.07 0.80
CA ILE A 117 -10.34 10.95 -0.09
C ILE A 117 -9.46 11.42 -1.26
N SER A 118 -9.77 12.56 -1.87
CA SER A 118 -8.93 13.12 -2.94
C SER A 118 -7.52 13.46 -2.44
N SER A 119 -7.41 13.97 -1.22
CA SER A 119 -6.11 14.22 -0.57
C SER A 119 -5.37 12.93 -0.26
N LEU A 120 -6.06 11.90 0.24
CA LEU A 120 -5.48 10.58 0.50
C LEU A 120 -4.95 9.96 -0.79
N LEU A 121 -5.71 10.03 -1.89
CA LEU A 121 -5.29 9.45 -3.17
C LEU A 121 -3.99 10.08 -3.70
N GLN A 122 -3.77 11.38 -3.48
CA GLN A 122 -2.53 12.06 -3.86
C GLN A 122 -1.32 11.64 -3.00
N ARG A 123 -1.58 11.15 -1.80
CA ARG A 123 -0.57 10.70 -0.81
C ARG A 123 -0.47 9.18 -0.70
N LEU A 124 -1.23 8.45 -1.52
CA LEU A 124 -1.14 7.01 -1.62
C LEU A 124 -0.05 6.62 -2.62
N HIS A 125 0.97 5.98 -2.11
CA HIS A 125 2.03 5.36 -2.88
C HIS A 125 1.91 3.84 -2.72
N TYR A 126 2.02 3.09 -3.79
CA TYR A 126 2.12 1.63 -3.69
C TYR A 126 3.28 1.12 -4.51
N TYR A 127 3.87 0.02 -4.05
CA TYR A 127 4.99 -0.61 -4.73
C TYR A 127 4.56 -1.11 -6.10
N GLN A 128 5.27 -0.71 -7.15
CA GLN A 128 5.04 -1.15 -8.52
C GLN A 128 6.22 -2.00 -8.99
N VAL A 129 5.99 -3.30 -9.20
CA VAL A 129 6.95 -4.14 -9.90
C VAL A 129 7.00 -3.66 -11.36
N CYS A 130 8.14 -3.11 -11.77
CA CYS A 130 8.35 -2.69 -13.15
C CYS A 130 8.38 -3.93 -14.06
N LEU A 131 7.30 -4.17 -14.80
CA LEU A 131 7.18 -5.25 -15.78
C LEU A 131 8.18 -5.14 -16.95
N ILE A 132 8.84 -3.99 -17.12
CA ILE A 132 9.86 -3.78 -18.18
C ILE A 132 11.06 -4.72 -17.98
N LEU A 133 11.41 -5.07 -16.74
CA LEU A 133 12.50 -6.03 -16.49
C LEU A 133 12.13 -7.44 -16.98
N TYR A 134 10.84 -7.80 -16.99
CA TYR A 134 10.35 -9.12 -17.40
C TYR A 134 10.34 -9.30 -18.93
N LEU A 135 10.06 -8.23 -19.70
CA LEU A 135 10.02 -8.28 -21.17
C LEU A 135 11.40 -8.16 -21.84
N LEU A 136 12.42 -7.67 -21.13
CA LEU A 136 13.80 -7.57 -21.62
C LEU A 136 14.69 -8.76 -21.26
N LEU A 137 14.20 -9.68 -20.41
CA LEU A 137 14.91 -10.89 -19.96
C LEU A 137 14.28 -12.20 -20.46
N CYS A 138 13.27 -12.13 -21.33
CA CYS A 138 12.70 -13.27 -22.06
C CYS A 138 12.94 -13.13 -23.56
#